data_AF-A0A2N1UEW9-F1
#
_entry.id   AF-A0A2N1UEW9-F1
#
_cell.length_a   1.000
_cell.length_b   1.000
_cell.length_c   1.000
_cell.angle_alpha   90.00
_cell.angle_beta   90.00
_cell.angle_gamma   90.00
#
_symmetry.space_group_name_H-M   'P 1'
#
loop_
_entity.id
_entity.type
_entity.pdbx_description
1 polymer ?
#
loop_
_entity_poly.entity_id
_entity_poly.type
_entity_poly.pdbx_seq_one_letter_code
_entity_poly.pdbx_strand_id
1 'polypeptide(L)'
;MNRNLLVVLLLLCLPAALTAGNPVMLDTRLLVLAHPLFKQFDYATNRFRNTPSEYVDGGQRGLDELVAEIHNLDNWLSQAPQILRERLKEVPLPDRMLIERNFLAEKRQKEKRVGDMKMRAYMARMIPGQPGVTPVASIYPQINQIMEDVRAVVRLIRERHKSQLVIDAADFLPVIDFRGLRSELLLKNLHSKIWQGQKPDEKTLEWLREANDFWAGQLGMDAQIFPVGVTDARLEAIKLLEERTKGQHK
;
A
#
# COMPACT_ATOMS: atom_id res chain seq x y z
N MET A 1 21.68 48.80 1.15
CA MET A 1 21.00 47.89 0.21
C MET A 1 19.78 48.61 -0.34
N ASN A 2 19.72 48.87 -1.65
CA ASN A 2 18.68 49.75 -2.23
C ASN A 2 17.29 49.13 -2.09
N ARG A 3 16.36 49.85 -1.46
CA ARG A 3 14.96 49.42 -1.22
C ARG A 3 14.26 48.99 -2.52
N ASN A 4 14.59 49.65 -3.63
CA ASN A 4 14.08 49.32 -4.96
C ASN A 4 14.62 47.98 -5.49
N LEU A 5 15.87 47.61 -5.15
CA LEU A 5 16.46 46.34 -5.56
C LEU A 5 15.79 45.16 -4.84
N LEU A 6 15.43 45.36 -3.58
CA LEU A 6 14.77 44.35 -2.73
C LEU A 6 13.31 44.12 -3.16
N VAL A 7 12.61 45.19 -3.56
CA VAL A 7 11.25 45.11 -4.14
C VAL A 7 11.26 44.41 -5.50
N VAL A 8 12.23 44.70 -6.36
CA VAL A 8 12.38 44.03 -7.66
C VAL A 8 12.73 42.54 -7.49
N LEU A 9 13.60 42.19 -6.54
CA LEU A 9 13.90 40.79 -6.21
C LEU A 9 12.66 40.05 -5.67
N LEU A 10 11.89 40.65 -4.77
CA LEU A 10 10.62 40.10 -4.28
C LEU A 10 9.59 39.90 -5.41
N LEU A 11 9.47 40.87 -6.32
CA LEU A 11 8.58 40.80 -7.48
C LEU A 11 9.02 39.78 -8.53
N LEU A 12 10.31 39.47 -8.63
CA LEU A 12 10.83 38.40 -9.50
C LEU A 12 10.67 37.00 -8.89
N CYS A 13 10.62 36.88 -7.55
CA CYS A 13 10.38 35.62 -6.86
C CYS A 13 8.87 35.26 -6.73
N LEU A 14 7.98 36.26 -6.75
CA LEU A 14 6.53 36.08 -6.67
C LEU A 14 5.92 35.17 -7.76
N PRO A 15 6.31 35.25 -9.05
CA PRO A 15 5.78 34.38 -10.11
C PRO A 15 6.15 32.90 -9.92
N ALA A 16 7.34 32.62 -9.37
CA ALA A 16 7.78 31.25 -9.10
C ALA A 16 6.99 30.62 -7.94
N ALA A 17 6.65 31.41 -6.91
CA ALA A 17 5.80 30.97 -5.81
C ALA A 17 4.31 30.84 -6.22
N LEU A 18 3.85 31.64 -7.19
CA LEU A 18 2.47 31.60 -7.70
C LEU A 18 2.22 30.48 -8.73
N THR A 19 3.28 29.88 -9.29
CA THR A 19 3.18 28.78 -10.29
C THR A 19 3.36 27.39 -9.70
N ALA A 20 3.95 27.27 -8.50
CA ALA A 20 3.95 26.03 -7.73
C ALA A 20 2.59 25.85 -7.05
N GLY A 21 1.90 24.74 -7.32
CA GLY A 21 0.72 24.36 -6.54
C GLY A 21 1.07 24.20 -5.06
N ASN A 22 0.08 24.35 -4.18
CA ASN A 22 0.28 24.15 -2.75
C ASN A 22 0.97 22.79 -2.48
N PRO A 23 1.82 22.69 -1.45
CA PRO A 23 2.30 21.38 -0.98
C PRO A 23 1.11 20.44 -0.77
N VAL A 24 1.31 19.16 -1.07
CA VAL A 24 0.27 18.14 -0.91
C VAL A 24 0.68 17.16 0.16
N MET A 25 -0.27 16.72 0.97
CA MET A 25 -0.07 15.72 2.00
C MET A 25 -0.84 14.45 1.69
N LEU A 26 -0.23 13.30 1.94
CA LEU A 26 -0.84 11.97 1.88
C LEU A 26 -0.31 11.11 3.03
N ASP A 27 -0.92 9.97 3.32
CA ASP A 27 -0.39 9.00 4.29
C ASP A 27 -0.05 7.70 3.54
N THR A 28 1.23 7.37 3.42
CA THR A 28 1.64 6.16 2.70
C THR A 28 1.23 4.87 3.42
N ARG A 29 1.06 4.89 4.74
CA ARG A 29 0.57 3.72 5.50
C ARG A 29 -0.85 3.39 5.09
N LEU A 30 -1.70 4.39 4.88
CA LEU A 30 -3.06 4.18 4.38
C LEU A 30 -3.04 3.55 2.99
N LEU A 31 -2.09 3.94 2.12
CA LEU A 31 -1.94 3.34 0.80
C LEU A 31 -1.48 1.88 0.89
N VAL A 32 -0.51 1.57 1.76
CA VAL A 32 -0.07 0.19 2.00
C VAL A 32 -1.24 -0.65 2.55
N LEU A 33 -1.96 -0.15 3.55
CA LEU A 33 -3.10 -0.83 4.16
C LEU A 33 -4.27 -1.04 3.19
N ALA A 34 -4.52 -0.09 2.30
CA ALA A 34 -5.53 -0.20 1.25
C ALA A 34 -5.10 -1.14 0.11
N HIS A 35 -3.79 -1.41 -0.05
CA HIS A 35 -3.24 -2.13 -1.18
C HIS A 35 -3.78 -3.58 -1.27
N PRO A 36 -4.27 -4.03 -2.43
CA PRO A 36 -4.84 -5.37 -2.60
C PRO A 36 -3.89 -6.51 -2.22
N LEU A 37 -2.62 -6.45 -2.61
CA LEU A 37 -1.60 -7.42 -2.19
C LEU A 37 -1.37 -7.42 -0.67
N PHE A 38 -1.37 -6.26 -0.01
CA PHE A 38 -1.14 -6.19 1.43
C PHE A 38 -2.29 -6.84 2.22
N LYS A 39 -3.52 -6.78 1.71
CA LYS A 39 -4.67 -7.52 2.29
C LYS A 39 -4.48 -9.05 2.29
N GLN A 40 -3.58 -9.57 1.47
CA GLN A 40 -3.24 -11.00 1.43
C GLN A 40 -2.06 -11.36 2.34
N PHE A 41 -1.45 -10.39 3.01
CA PHE A 41 -0.35 -10.65 3.92
C PHE A 41 -0.83 -11.43 5.16
N ASP A 42 -0.20 -12.57 5.41
CA ASP A 42 -0.47 -13.43 6.54
C ASP A 42 0.59 -13.20 7.63
N TYR A 43 0.17 -12.62 8.76
CA TYR A 43 1.04 -12.33 9.89
C TYR A 43 1.57 -13.58 10.59
N ALA A 44 0.89 -14.73 10.48
CA ALA A 44 1.33 -15.96 11.13
C ALA A 44 2.55 -16.55 10.41
N THR A 45 2.57 -16.48 9.07
CA THR A 45 3.65 -17.04 8.24
C THR A 45 4.61 -15.98 7.72
N ASN A 46 4.28 -14.69 7.87
CA ASN A 46 4.97 -13.55 7.27
C ASN A 46 5.12 -13.69 5.75
N ARG A 47 4.07 -14.15 5.06
CA ARG A 47 4.02 -14.37 3.60
C ARG A 47 2.74 -13.80 3.01
N PHE A 48 2.73 -13.57 1.70
CA PHE A 48 1.53 -13.16 0.98
C PHE A 48 0.80 -14.39 0.45
N ARG A 49 -0.47 -14.55 0.82
CA ARG A 49 -1.35 -15.65 0.36
C ARG A 49 -1.60 -15.59 -1.13
N ASN A 50 -1.79 -16.74 -1.77
CA ASN A 50 -1.99 -16.86 -3.21
C ASN A 50 -0.85 -16.25 -4.05
N THR A 51 0.36 -16.23 -3.50
CA THR A 51 1.56 -15.76 -4.21
C THR A 51 2.66 -16.81 -4.15
N PRO A 52 3.71 -16.67 -4.98
CA PRO A 52 4.88 -17.55 -4.88
C PRO A 52 5.59 -17.54 -3.53
N SER A 53 5.34 -16.54 -2.68
CA SER A 53 5.91 -16.46 -1.34
C SER A 53 5.20 -17.36 -0.32
N GLU A 54 3.98 -17.82 -0.60
CA GLU A 54 3.18 -18.58 0.37
C GLU A 54 3.77 -19.97 0.67
N TYR A 55 3.74 -20.39 1.93
CA TYR A 55 4.15 -21.73 2.34
C TYR A 55 3.25 -22.80 1.77
N VAL A 56 3.79 -23.95 1.39
CA VAL A 56 3.01 -25.12 0.98
C VAL A 56 2.74 -25.98 2.21
N ASP A 57 1.47 -26.12 2.59
CA ASP A 57 1.06 -26.89 3.76
C ASP A 57 1.35 -28.38 3.58
N GLY A 58 1.71 -29.09 4.65
CA GLY A 58 1.92 -30.55 4.61
C GLY A 58 3.28 -31.00 4.08
N GLY A 59 4.25 -30.08 3.95
CA GLY A 59 5.64 -30.40 3.64
C GLY A 59 5.84 -31.04 2.26
N GLN A 60 6.55 -32.17 2.20
CA GLN A 60 6.79 -32.86 0.93
C GLN A 60 5.48 -33.34 0.28
N ARG A 61 4.53 -33.85 1.06
CA ARG A 61 3.24 -34.31 0.53
C ARG A 61 2.46 -33.16 -0.12
N GLY A 62 2.41 -32.00 0.52
CA GLY A 62 1.77 -30.83 -0.07
C GLY A 62 2.47 -30.32 -1.32
N LEU A 63 3.80 -30.44 -1.36
CA LEU A 63 4.57 -30.11 -2.55
C LEU A 63 4.27 -31.08 -3.71
N ASP A 64 4.11 -32.37 -3.43
CA ASP A 64 3.71 -33.37 -4.43
C ASP A 64 2.28 -33.11 -4.94
N GLU A 65 1.36 -32.76 -4.04
CA GLU A 65 -0.02 -32.33 -4.39
C GLU A 65 -0.01 -31.08 -5.28
N LEU A 66 0.81 -30.08 -4.94
CA LEU A 66 0.98 -28.86 -5.74
C LEU A 66 1.53 -29.17 -7.15
N VAL A 67 2.51 -30.07 -7.25
CA VAL A 67 3.08 -30.51 -8.54
C VAL A 67 2.05 -31.29 -9.37
N ALA A 68 1.25 -32.14 -8.74
CA ALA A 68 0.16 -32.84 -9.41
C ALA A 68 -0.89 -31.85 -9.96
N GLU A 69 -1.23 -30.81 -9.19
CA GLU A 69 -2.14 -29.75 -9.66
C GLU A 69 -1.55 -28.94 -10.82
N ILE A 70 -0.24 -28.63 -10.78
CA ILE A 70 0.48 -28.01 -11.91
C ILE A 70 0.34 -28.88 -13.17
N HIS A 71 0.59 -30.18 -13.07
CA HIS A 71 0.46 -31.10 -14.20
C HIS A 71 -0.97 -31.17 -14.74
N ASN A 72 -1.99 -31.18 -13.87
CA ASN A 72 -3.38 -31.15 -14.29
C ASN A 72 -3.73 -29.88 -15.08
N LEU A 73 -3.24 -28.72 -14.63
CA LEU A 73 -3.46 -27.46 -15.33
C LEU A 73 -2.67 -27.36 -16.64
N ASP A 74 -1.42 -27.82 -16.68
CA ASP A 74 -0.62 -27.89 -17.91
C ASP A 74 -1.30 -28.82 -18.94
N ASN A 75 -1.82 -29.96 -18.51
CA ASN A 75 -2.60 -30.87 -19.36
C ASN A 75 -3.84 -30.18 -19.93
N TRP A 76 -4.61 -29.48 -19.09
CA TRP A 76 -5.74 -28.68 -19.57
C TRP A 76 -5.30 -27.62 -20.59
N LEU A 77 -4.21 -26.90 -20.34
CA LEU A 77 -3.69 -25.85 -21.23
C LEU A 77 -3.24 -26.42 -22.59
N SER A 78 -2.63 -27.60 -22.60
CA SER A 78 -2.27 -28.31 -23.84
C SER A 78 -3.50 -28.71 -24.67
N GLN A 79 -4.61 -29.02 -24.00
CA GLN A 79 -5.88 -29.40 -24.64
C GLN A 79 -6.77 -28.19 -24.96
N ALA A 80 -6.37 -26.98 -24.56
CA ALA A 80 -7.19 -25.78 -24.71
C ALA A 80 -7.74 -25.54 -26.14
N PRO A 81 -6.98 -25.75 -27.24
CA PRO A 81 -7.53 -25.59 -28.59
C PRO A 81 -8.69 -26.56 -28.89
N GLN A 82 -8.60 -27.79 -28.40
CA GLN A 82 -9.62 -28.81 -28.58
C GLN A 82 -10.87 -28.49 -27.73
N ILE A 83 -10.67 -28.08 -26.48
CA ILE A 83 -11.76 -27.65 -25.59
C ILE A 83 -12.52 -26.46 -26.20
N LEU A 84 -11.82 -25.49 -26.79
CA LEU A 84 -12.47 -24.36 -27.46
C LEU A 84 -13.28 -24.80 -28.67
N ARG A 85 -12.74 -25.70 -29.51
CA ARG A 85 -13.47 -26.24 -30.67
C ARG A 85 -14.75 -26.95 -30.24
N GLU A 86 -14.69 -27.75 -29.18
CA GLU A 86 -15.84 -28.43 -28.61
C GLU A 86 -16.89 -27.44 -28.08
N ARG A 87 -16.46 -26.41 -27.33
CA ARG A 87 -17.36 -25.36 -26.84
C ARG A 87 -18.04 -24.56 -27.96
N LEU A 88 -17.42 -24.42 -29.12
CA LEU A 88 -17.97 -23.65 -30.25
C LEU A 88 -18.83 -24.47 -31.22
N LYS A 89 -18.87 -25.80 -31.08
CA LYS A 89 -19.49 -26.72 -32.05
C LYS A 89 -20.98 -26.44 -32.28
N GLU A 90 -21.71 -26.12 -31.21
CA GLU A 90 -23.17 -25.92 -31.23
C GLU A 90 -23.59 -24.46 -31.02
N VAL A 91 -22.62 -23.53 -31.06
CA VAL A 91 -22.85 -22.11 -30.79
C VAL A 91 -23.16 -21.36 -32.09
N PRO A 92 -24.27 -20.60 -32.15
CA PRO A 92 -24.58 -19.71 -33.26
C PRO A 92 -23.49 -18.66 -33.49
N LEU A 93 -23.21 -18.29 -34.74
CA LEU A 93 -22.15 -17.32 -35.11
C LEU A 93 -22.15 -16.02 -34.27
N PRO A 94 -23.30 -15.38 -33.97
CA PRO A 94 -23.33 -14.14 -33.19
C PRO A 94 -22.74 -14.27 -31.78
N ASP A 95 -22.87 -15.44 -31.14
CA ASP A 95 -22.47 -15.67 -29.75
C ASP A 95 -21.03 -16.20 -29.63
N ARG A 96 -20.43 -16.67 -30.73
CA ARG A 96 -19.08 -17.28 -30.73
C ARG A 96 -18.01 -16.33 -30.22
N MET A 97 -18.06 -15.06 -30.62
CA MET A 97 -17.06 -14.07 -30.18
C MET A 97 -17.04 -13.89 -28.67
N LEU A 98 -18.21 -13.90 -28.02
CA LEU A 98 -18.31 -13.76 -26.57
C LEU A 98 -17.71 -14.98 -25.86
N ILE A 99 -18.03 -16.19 -26.35
CA ILE A 99 -17.51 -17.44 -25.80
C ILE A 99 -16.00 -17.54 -25.99
N GLU A 100 -15.50 -17.19 -27.17
CA GLU A 100 -14.06 -17.17 -27.45
C GLU A 100 -13.33 -16.17 -26.54
N ARG A 101 -13.86 -14.95 -26.38
CA ARG A 101 -13.28 -13.96 -25.47
C ARG A 101 -13.23 -14.46 -24.03
N ASN A 102 -14.32 -15.07 -23.55
CA ASN A 102 -14.38 -15.62 -22.20
C ASN A 102 -13.41 -16.79 -22.01
N PHE A 103 -13.29 -17.67 -23.02
CA PHE A 103 -12.33 -18.77 -23.02
C PHE A 103 -10.88 -18.27 -23.01
N LEU A 104 -10.56 -17.26 -23.80
CA LEU A 104 -9.23 -16.65 -23.80
C LEU A 104 -8.89 -16.00 -22.45
N ALA A 105 -9.87 -15.40 -21.78
CA ALA A 105 -9.70 -14.88 -20.43
C ALA A 105 -9.44 -16.02 -19.42
N GLU A 106 -10.21 -17.11 -19.48
CA GLU A 106 -10.02 -18.32 -18.65
C GLU A 106 -8.62 -18.92 -18.88
N LYS A 107 -8.22 -19.06 -20.15
CA LYS A 107 -6.90 -19.58 -20.53
C LYS A 107 -5.77 -18.73 -19.94
N ARG A 108 -5.82 -17.41 -20.11
CA ARG A 108 -4.81 -16.49 -19.55
C ARG A 108 -4.75 -16.57 -18.02
N GLN A 109 -5.90 -16.69 -17.35
CA GLN A 109 -5.95 -16.83 -15.90
C GLN A 109 -5.29 -18.15 -15.43
N LYS A 110 -5.56 -19.25 -16.14
CA LYS A 110 -4.92 -20.55 -15.86
C LYS A 110 -3.41 -20.54 -16.13
N GLU A 111 -2.97 -19.91 -17.23
CA GLU A 111 -1.53 -19.72 -17.53
C GLU A 111 -0.82 -18.95 -16.42
N LYS A 112 -1.42 -17.84 -15.96
CA LYS A 112 -0.88 -17.06 -14.84
C LYS A 112 -0.80 -17.91 -13.57
N ARG A 113 -1.88 -18.60 -13.21
CA ARG A 113 -1.93 -19.48 -12.02
C ARG A 113 -0.86 -20.57 -12.07
N VAL A 114 -0.67 -21.22 -13.21
CA VAL A 114 0.40 -22.22 -13.40
C VAL A 114 1.78 -21.61 -13.20
N GLY A 115 2.02 -20.42 -13.74
CA GLY A 115 3.28 -19.69 -13.54
C GLY A 115 3.56 -19.42 -12.06
N ASP A 116 2.56 -18.91 -11.34
CA ASP A 116 2.66 -18.63 -9.91
C ASP A 116 2.88 -19.90 -9.07
N MET A 117 2.17 -20.99 -9.39
CA MET A 117 2.31 -22.29 -8.72
C MET A 117 3.69 -22.91 -8.98
N LYS A 118 4.20 -22.86 -10.21
CA LYS A 118 5.55 -23.34 -10.55
C LYS A 118 6.61 -22.56 -9.77
N MET A 119 6.47 -21.24 -9.69
CA MET A 119 7.38 -20.42 -8.90
C MET A 119 7.29 -20.74 -7.41
N ARG A 120 6.08 -20.92 -6.85
CA ARG A 120 5.89 -21.34 -5.46
C ARG A 120 6.55 -22.70 -5.17
N ALA A 121 6.31 -23.69 -6.03
CA ALA A 121 6.91 -25.02 -5.91
C ALA A 121 8.45 -24.96 -5.95
N TYR A 122 9.01 -24.10 -6.80
CA TYR A 122 10.44 -23.83 -6.84
C TYR A 122 10.93 -23.22 -5.52
N MET A 123 10.28 -22.14 -5.04
CA MET A 123 10.64 -21.46 -3.79
C MET A 123 10.57 -22.39 -2.57
N ALA A 124 9.53 -23.24 -2.51
CA ALA A 124 9.30 -24.21 -1.44
C ALA A 124 10.31 -25.38 -1.39
N ARG A 125 11.16 -25.51 -2.42
CA ARG A 125 12.26 -26.49 -2.48
C ARG A 125 13.61 -25.88 -2.10
N MET A 126 13.71 -24.56 -1.96
CA MET A 126 15.01 -23.89 -1.78
C MET A 126 15.55 -23.97 -0.36
N ILE A 127 14.74 -24.32 0.64
CA ILE A 127 15.19 -24.45 2.03
C ILE A 127 15.51 -25.93 2.33
N PRO A 128 16.79 -26.28 2.54
CA PRO A 128 17.17 -27.66 2.86
C PRO A 128 16.51 -28.14 4.15
N GLY A 129 15.94 -29.35 4.11
CA GLY A 129 15.33 -30.00 5.28
C GLY A 129 13.97 -29.44 5.72
N GLN A 130 13.43 -28.43 5.01
CA GLN A 130 12.12 -27.84 5.30
C GLN A 130 11.27 -27.72 4.04
N PRO A 131 10.84 -28.86 3.44
CA PRO A 131 9.98 -28.83 2.26
C PRO A 131 8.70 -28.05 2.56
N GLY A 132 8.26 -27.23 1.62
CA GLY A 132 7.06 -26.41 1.77
C GLY A 132 7.30 -25.01 2.35
N VAL A 133 8.43 -24.79 3.04
CA VAL A 133 8.80 -23.46 3.54
C VAL A 133 9.46 -22.67 2.42
N THR A 134 8.98 -21.45 2.19
CA THR A 134 9.58 -20.52 1.22
C THR A 134 10.59 -19.59 1.90
N PRO A 135 11.68 -19.20 1.21
CA PRO A 135 12.66 -18.27 1.75
C PRO A 135 12.07 -16.89 1.94
N VAL A 136 12.60 -16.13 2.91
CA VAL A 136 12.15 -14.75 3.21
C VAL A 136 12.22 -13.87 1.96
N ALA A 137 13.26 -14.01 1.14
CA ALA A 137 13.42 -13.23 -0.08
C ALA A 137 12.28 -13.41 -1.12
N SER A 138 11.48 -14.47 -1.01
CA SER A 138 10.34 -14.71 -1.90
C SER A 138 9.23 -13.66 -1.77
N ILE A 139 9.21 -12.86 -0.70
CA ILE A 139 8.24 -11.75 -0.49
C ILE A 139 8.61 -10.47 -1.25
N TYR A 140 9.88 -10.33 -1.67
CA TYR A 140 10.38 -9.08 -2.25
C TYR A 140 9.65 -8.65 -3.53
N PRO A 141 9.27 -9.56 -4.45
CA PRO A 141 8.47 -9.17 -5.61
C PRO A 141 7.15 -8.47 -5.22
N GLN A 142 6.46 -8.96 -4.18
CA GLN A 142 5.21 -8.35 -3.72
C GLN A 142 5.45 -7.01 -3.03
N ILE A 143 6.50 -6.90 -2.21
CA ILE A 143 6.89 -5.62 -1.58
C ILE A 143 7.24 -4.59 -2.65
N ASN A 144 8.01 -4.98 -3.66
CA ASN A 144 8.39 -4.10 -4.77
C ASN A 144 7.16 -3.64 -5.56
N GLN A 145 6.21 -4.53 -5.83
CA GLN A 145 4.95 -4.15 -6.49
C GLN A 145 4.16 -3.13 -5.66
N ILE A 146 4.00 -3.35 -4.36
CA ILE A 146 3.34 -2.40 -3.45
C ILE A 146 4.05 -1.04 -3.51
N MET A 147 5.38 -1.02 -3.42
CA MET A 147 6.16 0.22 -3.48
C MET A 147 6.02 0.94 -4.82
N GLU A 148 6.04 0.20 -5.94
CA GLU A 148 5.87 0.76 -7.28
C GLU A 148 4.49 1.41 -7.45
N ASP A 149 3.43 0.74 -7.00
CA ASP A 149 2.07 1.27 -7.09
C ASP A 149 1.87 2.49 -6.17
N VAL A 150 2.43 2.47 -4.94
CA VAL A 150 2.46 3.64 -4.07
C VAL A 150 3.18 4.80 -4.73
N ARG A 151 4.40 4.59 -5.27
CA ARG A 151 5.16 5.63 -5.97
C ARG A 151 4.40 6.19 -7.17
N ALA A 152 3.67 5.35 -7.91
CA ALA A 152 2.84 5.79 -9.02
C ALA A 152 1.71 6.71 -8.54
N VAL A 153 1.02 6.36 -7.46
CA VAL A 153 -0.02 7.21 -6.85
C VAL A 153 0.57 8.54 -6.38
N VAL A 154 1.72 8.54 -5.70
CA VAL A 154 2.41 9.78 -5.29
C VAL A 154 2.71 10.67 -6.50
N ARG A 155 3.19 10.10 -7.62
CA ARG A 155 3.45 10.85 -8.86
C ARG A 155 2.17 11.45 -9.44
N LEU A 156 1.08 10.68 -9.49
CA LEU A 156 -0.22 11.15 -9.99
C LEU A 156 -0.77 12.31 -9.16
N ILE A 157 -0.65 12.23 -7.83
CA ILE A 157 -1.06 13.30 -6.91
C ILE A 157 -0.23 14.56 -7.17
N ARG A 158 1.09 14.42 -7.24
CA ARG A 158 2.00 15.53 -7.54
C ARG A 158 1.61 16.24 -8.84
N GLU A 159 1.36 15.47 -9.89
CA GLU A 159 0.99 15.98 -11.22
C GLU A 159 -0.38 16.67 -11.22
N ARG A 160 -1.39 16.03 -10.60
CA ARG A 160 -2.76 16.56 -10.55
C ARG A 160 -2.85 17.88 -9.79
N HIS A 161 -2.09 18.01 -8.70
CA HIS A 161 -2.05 19.23 -7.88
C HIS A 161 -0.99 20.24 -8.33
N LYS A 162 -0.23 19.93 -9.39
CA LYS A 162 0.92 20.75 -9.86
C LYS A 162 1.87 21.12 -8.72
N SER A 163 2.02 20.22 -7.74
CA SER A 163 2.78 20.46 -6.54
C SER A 163 4.23 20.05 -6.74
N GLN A 164 5.17 20.79 -6.16
CA GLN A 164 6.59 20.41 -6.15
C GLN A 164 6.96 19.59 -4.91
N LEU A 165 6.10 19.59 -3.88
CA LEU A 165 6.35 18.96 -2.60
C LEU A 165 5.16 18.07 -2.22
N VAL A 166 5.44 16.77 -2.08
CA VAL A 166 4.49 15.81 -1.49
C VAL A 166 5.06 15.36 -0.15
N ILE A 167 4.26 15.54 0.89
CA ILE A 167 4.62 15.26 2.29
C ILE A 167 3.91 13.98 2.71
N ASP A 168 4.67 13.03 3.27
CA ASP A 168 4.08 11.87 3.93
C ASP A 168 3.67 12.23 5.37
N ALA A 169 2.36 12.15 5.64
CA ALA A 169 1.73 12.39 6.92
C ALA A 169 1.96 11.26 7.93
N ALA A 170 2.46 10.11 7.47
CA ALA A 170 2.66 8.94 8.31
C ALA A 170 3.49 9.26 9.57
N ASP A 171 4.50 10.13 9.44
CA ASP A 171 5.39 10.54 10.53
C ASP A 171 4.81 11.66 11.41
N PHE A 172 3.78 12.37 10.93
CA PHE A 172 3.11 13.45 11.67
C PHE A 172 1.93 12.95 12.51
N LEU A 173 1.41 11.76 12.22
CA LEU A 173 0.34 11.13 12.97
C LEU A 173 0.92 10.30 14.11
N PRO A 174 0.47 10.49 15.37
CA PRO A 174 1.01 9.78 16.52
C PRO A 174 0.92 8.26 16.30
N VAL A 175 2.01 7.56 16.59
CA VAL A 175 1.97 6.10 16.76
C VAL A 175 1.13 5.84 18.00
N ILE A 176 0.04 5.08 17.88
CA ILE A 176 -0.81 4.67 19.00
C ILE A 176 0.09 4.12 20.12
N ASP A 177 0.15 4.82 21.26
CA ASP A 177 0.91 4.34 22.42
C ASP A 177 0.13 3.22 23.11
N PHE A 178 0.65 1.99 23.00
CA PHE A 178 0.09 0.80 23.66
C PHE A 178 0.21 0.83 25.19
N ARG A 179 0.91 1.80 25.77
CA ARG A 179 1.06 1.94 27.23
C ARG A 179 -0.18 2.49 27.93
N GLY A 180 -1.20 2.88 27.15
CA GLY A 180 -2.44 3.42 27.68
C GLY A 180 -2.29 4.84 28.24
N LEU A 181 -3.43 5.42 28.58
CA LEU A 181 -3.58 6.82 28.93
C LEU A 181 -3.05 7.11 30.35
N ARG A 182 -2.01 7.94 30.49
CA ARG A 182 -1.45 8.37 31.79
C ARG A 182 -2.26 9.52 32.41
N SER A 183 -3.52 9.25 32.72
CA SER A 183 -4.49 10.23 33.24
C SER A 183 -3.98 11.03 34.45
N GLU A 184 -3.21 10.42 35.34
CA GLU A 184 -2.59 11.09 36.49
C GLU A 184 -1.64 12.24 36.13
N LEU A 185 -0.97 12.14 34.98
CA LEU A 185 -0.09 13.20 34.50
C LEU A 185 -0.92 14.36 33.94
N LEU A 186 -1.93 14.05 33.13
CA LEU A 186 -2.79 15.03 32.44
C LEU A 186 -3.65 15.86 33.38
N LEU A 187 -4.05 15.32 34.53
CA LEU A 187 -4.82 16.02 35.56
C LEU A 187 -4.02 17.09 36.31
N LYS A 188 -2.69 17.15 36.12
CA LYS A 188 -1.85 18.17 36.77
C LYS A 188 -1.98 19.50 36.04
N ASN A 189 -2.30 20.57 36.78
CA ASN A 189 -2.41 21.94 36.23
C ASN A 189 -1.01 22.57 36.02
N LEU A 190 -0.19 21.96 35.17
CA LEU A 190 1.16 22.44 34.86
C LEU A 190 1.18 23.56 33.81
N HIS A 191 0.10 23.73 33.04
CA HIS A 191 -0.05 24.83 32.09
C HIS A 191 -0.17 26.21 32.75
N SER A 192 -0.65 26.28 33.99
CA SER A 192 -0.75 27.54 34.75
C SER A 192 0.58 28.30 34.84
N LYS A 193 1.70 27.58 34.98
CA LYS A 193 3.06 28.17 35.04
C LYS A 193 3.47 28.80 33.71
N ILE A 194 3.07 28.19 32.59
CA ILE A 194 3.35 28.70 31.23
C ILE A 194 2.59 30.01 31.01
N TRP A 195 1.32 30.09 31.43
CA TRP A 195 0.48 31.28 31.28
C TRP A 195 0.96 32.45 32.15
N GLN A 196 1.70 32.15 33.23
CA GLN A 196 2.37 33.12 34.08
C GLN A 196 3.76 33.53 33.54
N GLY A 197 4.13 33.11 32.32
CA GLY A 197 5.39 33.49 31.67
C GLY A 197 6.63 32.76 32.20
N GLN A 198 6.46 31.69 32.99
CA GLN A 198 7.60 30.90 33.48
C GLN A 198 8.10 29.95 32.39
N LYS A 199 9.42 29.76 32.31
CA LYS A 199 10.02 28.79 31.37
C LYS A 199 9.61 27.37 31.76
N PRO A 200 9.23 26.50 30.81
CA PRO A 200 8.86 25.11 31.10
C PRO A 200 10.03 24.34 31.72
N ASP A 201 9.78 23.65 32.82
CA ASP A 201 10.70 22.67 33.39
C ASP A 201 10.51 21.28 32.73
N GLU A 202 11.41 20.33 33.00
CA GLU A 202 11.39 19.00 32.38
C GLU A 202 10.06 18.26 32.59
N LYS A 203 9.44 18.42 33.77
CA LYS A 203 8.12 17.85 34.08
C LYS A 203 7.00 18.51 33.28
N THR A 204 7.10 19.80 33.00
CA THR A 204 6.15 20.53 32.15
C THR A 204 6.31 20.12 30.69
N LEU A 205 7.53 19.87 30.22
CA LEU A 205 7.79 19.35 28.87
C LEU A 205 7.26 17.92 28.71
N GLU A 206 7.47 17.06 29.69
CA GLU A 206 6.91 15.71 29.72
C GLU A 206 5.37 15.74 29.73
N TRP A 207 4.78 16.63 30.52
CA TRP A 207 3.33 16.86 30.54
C TRP A 207 2.79 17.35 29.20
N LEU A 208 3.47 18.30 28.54
CA LEU A 208 3.09 18.79 27.22
C LEU A 208 3.15 17.70 26.16
N ARG A 209 4.17 16.84 26.19
CA ARG A 209 4.30 15.70 25.27
C ARG A 209 3.14 14.73 25.46
N GLU A 210 2.85 14.35 26.69
CA GLU A 210 1.76 13.42 27.01
C GLU A 210 0.38 14.03 26.73
N ALA A 211 0.20 15.34 26.92
CA ALA A 211 -1.00 16.06 26.54
C ALA A 211 -1.18 16.11 25.01
N ASN A 212 -0.09 16.33 24.27
CA ASN A 212 -0.09 16.29 22.82
C ASN A 212 -0.45 14.89 22.31
N ASP A 213 0.17 13.84 22.86
CA ASP A 213 -0.11 12.45 22.50
C ASP A 213 -1.53 12.04 22.89
N PHE A 214 -2.03 12.51 24.03
CA PHE A 214 -3.42 12.30 24.46
C PHE A 214 -4.43 12.95 23.52
N TRP A 215 -4.27 14.23 23.19
CA TRP A 215 -5.18 14.92 22.28
C TRP A 215 -5.09 14.34 20.87
N ALA A 216 -3.89 14.00 20.41
CA ALA A 216 -3.70 13.35 19.12
C ALA A 216 -4.30 11.93 19.08
N GLY A 217 -4.35 11.22 20.22
CA GLY A 217 -5.06 9.94 20.37
C GLY A 217 -6.59 10.07 20.55
N GLN A 218 -7.07 11.09 21.27
CA GLN A 218 -8.50 11.38 21.48
C GLN A 218 -9.19 11.89 20.21
N LEU A 219 -8.44 12.58 19.35
CA LEU A 219 -8.91 13.04 18.04
C LEU A 219 -8.99 11.90 17.00
N GLY A 220 -8.58 10.67 17.37
CA GLY A 220 -8.61 9.49 16.53
C GLY A 220 -7.65 9.56 15.33
N MET A 221 -7.67 8.51 14.49
CA MET A 221 -7.04 8.50 13.16
C MET A 221 -7.54 9.64 12.24
N ASP A 222 -8.60 10.34 12.66
CA ASP A 222 -9.23 11.47 12.00
C ASP A 222 -8.72 12.84 12.50
N ALA A 223 -7.70 12.87 13.38
CA ALA A 223 -7.04 14.10 13.76
C ALA A 223 -6.49 14.79 12.50
N GLN A 224 -7.20 15.81 12.05
CA GLN A 224 -6.81 16.68 10.95
C GLN A 224 -5.65 17.56 11.41
N ILE A 225 -4.45 16.98 11.53
CA ILE A 225 -3.21 17.75 11.63
C ILE A 225 -2.98 18.31 10.23
N PHE A 226 -3.65 19.41 9.92
CA PHE A 226 -3.43 20.16 8.67
C PHE A 226 -2.46 21.29 8.95
N PRO A 227 -1.23 21.25 8.41
CA PRO A 227 -0.44 22.44 8.30
C PRO A 227 -1.21 23.42 7.39
N VAL A 228 -1.45 24.64 7.88
CA VAL A 228 -2.06 25.71 7.07
C VAL A 228 -1.26 25.88 5.77
N GLY A 229 -1.94 25.85 4.62
CA GLY A 229 -1.31 26.00 3.30
C GLY A 229 -0.98 24.69 2.58
N VAL A 230 -1.44 23.54 3.07
CA VAL A 230 -1.23 22.21 2.46
C VAL A 230 -2.57 21.62 2.00
N THR A 231 -2.57 20.96 0.83
CA THR A 231 -3.74 20.22 0.33
C THR A 231 -3.74 18.80 0.88
N ASP A 232 -4.83 18.36 1.53
CA ASP A 232 -5.02 16.96 1.94
C ASP A 232 -5.47 16.09 0.76
N ALA A 233 -4.63 15.14 0.36
CA ALA A 233 -4.91 14.20 -0.70
C ALA A 233 -5.09 12.76 -0.18
N ARG A 234 -5.24 12.50 1.12
CA ARG A 234 -5.32 11.12 1.67
C ARG A 234 -6.44 10.28 1.04
N LEU A 235 -7.68 10.78 1.03
CA LEU A 235 -8.81 10.06 0.42
C LEU A 235 -8.68 9.93 -1.10
N GLU A 236 -8.14 10.96 -1.75
CA GLU A 236 -7.88 10.95 -3.18
C GLU A 236 -6.82 9.91 -3.55
N ALA A 237 -5.76 9.80 -2.76
CA ALA A 237 -4.68 8.85 -2.92
C ALA A 237 -5.20 7.41 -2.87
N ILE A 238 -6.12 7.11 -1.95
CA ILE A 238 -6.78 5.80 -1.87
C ILE A 238 -7.58 5.52 -3.14
N LYS A 239 -8.37 6.48 -3.63
CA LYS A 239 -9.14 6.31 -4.88
C LYS A 239 -8.22 6.06 -6.08
N LEU A 240 -7.12 6.82 -6.19
CA LEU A 240 -6.12 6.62 -7.24
C LEU A 240 -5.46 5.24 -7.16
N LEU A 241 -5.19 4.77 -5.94
CA LEU A 241 -4.67 3.42 -5.72
C LEU A 241 -5.67 2.35 -6.14
N GLU A 242 -6.95 2.50 -5.81
CA GLU A 242 -8.02 1.58 -6.21
C GLU A 242 -8.16 1.52 -7.74
N GLU A 243 -8.13 2.67 -8.42
CA GLU A 243 -8.16 2.75 -9.88
C GLU A 243 -6.94 2.07 -10.50
N ARG A 244 -5.75 2.32 -9.94
CA ARG A 244 -4.47 1.78 -10.43
C ARG A 244 -4.38 0.27 -10.28
N THR A 245 -4.84 -0.24 -9.14
CA THR A 245 -4.76 -1.67 -8.79
C THR A 245 -5.99 -2.46 -9.26
N LYS A 246 -6.95 -1.79 -9.92
CA LYS A 246 -8.12 -2.41 -10.51
C LYS A 246 -7.72 -3.52 -11.49
N GLY A 247 -8.14 -4.75 -11.19
CA GLY A 247 -7.81 -5.93 -11.99
C GLY A 247 -6.53 -6.67 -11.57
N GLN A 248 -5.79 -6.20 -10.56
CA GLN A 248 -4.77 -7.02 -9.89
C GLN A 248 -5.40 -8.16 -9.07
N HIS A 249 -6.68 -8.01 -8.68
CA HIS A 249 -7.54 -9.03 -8.07
C HIS A 249 -8.64 -9.54 -9.01
N LYS A 250 -8.25 -10.34 -9.99
CA LYS A 250 -9.11 -11.35 -10.64
C LYS A 250 -8.31 -12.63 -10.86
#